data_AF-A0A7J7YDN9-F1
#
_entry.id   AF-A0A7J7YDN9-F1
#
_cell.length_a   1.000
_cell.length_b   1.000
_cell.length_c   1.000
_cell.angle_alpha   90.00
_cell.angle_beta   90.00
_cell.angle_gamma   90.00
#
_symmetry.space_group_name_H-M   'P 1'
#
loop_
_entity.id
_entity.type
_entity.pdbx_description
1 polymer ?
#
loop_
_entity_poly.entity_id
_entity_poly.type
_entity_poly.pdbx_seq_one_letter_code
_entity_poly.pdbx_strand_id
1 'polypeptide(L)'
;MSDMPGNTCSLQRVQSQPSLATKHGNYASKEETDADHHDLLYHSRVRWLSLGKVFQRVWELKEEIGAFLKLKGKSDEFTELSDKNWLCDFAFAVDIFSHLNELNVKLQGKDQYVHDMYTNVKAFKSKLIFFSRQISDKVFTHFATLATQKETIQNVKKYSKSLDDLHAEFCRRFSDVEKIDQSLQLVACPLSQNPETAPVEVQLELMDLQSDLS
;
A
#
# COMPACT_ATOMS: atom_id res chain seq x y z
N MET A 1 14.87 -76.84 -31.92
CA MET A 1 14.72 -77.22 -33.34
C MET A 1 13.56 -76.42 -33.88
N SER A 2 13.82 -75.24 -34.44
CA SER A 2 14.32 -74.97 -35.79
C SER A 2 13.15 -74.70 -36.75
N ASP A 3 13.21 -73.50 -37.33
CA ASP A 3 12.74 -73.08 -38.66
C ASP A 3 11.47 -72.22 -38.81
N MET A 4 11.74 -70.94 -39.09
CA MET A 4 10.96 -69.92 -39.84
C MET A 4 11.05 -70.21 -41.37
N PRO A 5 10.53 -69.38 -42.33
CA PRO A 5 9.69 -68.15 -42.30
C PRO A 5 8.53 -68.13 -43.36
N GLY A 6 7.77 -67.02 -43.44
CA GLY A 6 7.02 -66.65 -44.66
C GLY A 6 6.00 -65.51 -44.52
N ASN A 7 6.44 -64.27 -44.79
CA ASN A 7 5.71 -62.99 -44.77
C ASN A 7 4.38 -62.98 -45.56
N THR A 8 3.37 -62.19 -45.17
CA THR A 8 3.13 -60.75 -45.47
C THR A 8 1.74 -60.43 -44.89
N CYS A 9 1.30 -59.24 -44.46
CA CYS A 9 1.64 -57.84 -44.68
C CYS A 9 1.09 -57.04 -43.48
N SER A 10 1.92 -56.20 -42.86
CA SER A 10 1.57 -55.33 -41.73
C SER A 10 1.32 -53.92 -42.22
N LEU A 11 0.31 -53.20 -41.69
CA LEU A 11 0.46 -51.77 -41.41
C LEU A 11 -0.31 -51.39 -40.14
N GLN A 12 0.49 -51.01 -39.15
CA GLN A 12 0.13 -50.62 -37.80
C GLN A 12 0.25 -49.09 -37.70
N ARG A 13 -0.61 -48.51 -36.85
CA ARG A 13 -0.69 -47.11 -36.42
C ARG A 13 0.68 -46.53 -36.01
N VAL A 14 0.98 -45.30 -36.43
CA VAL A 14 2.05 -44.45 -35.88
C VAL A 14 1.51 -43.06 -35.54
N GLN A 15 1.76 -42.62 -34.32
CA GLN A 15 1.70 -41.22 -33.85
C GLN A 15 3.08 -40.58 -34.01
N SER A 16 3.17 -39.27 -34.35
CA SER A 16 4.16 -38.29 -33.85
C SER A 16 3.94 -36.88 -34.48
N GLN A 17 4.13 -35.83 -33.66
CA GLN A 17 3.92 -34.37 -33.86
C GLN A 17 5.04 -33.67 -34.70
N PRO A 18 5.27 -32.32 -34.66
CA PRO A 18 4.47 -31.13 -35.06
C PRO A 18 5.22 -30.22 -36.09
N SER A 19 4.57 -29.18 -36.66
CA SER A 19 5.29 -28.04 -37.26
C SER A 19 4.58 -26.69 -37.05
N LEU A 20 5.38 -25.67 -36.75
CA LEU A 20 5.05 -24.28 -36.39
C LEU A 20 4.97 -23.36 -37.62
N ALA A 21 4.11 -22.33 -37.48
CA ALA A 21 4.18 -20.94 -37.99
C ALA A 21 2.99 -20.51 -38.87
N THR A 22 2.41 -19.31 -38.84
CA THR A 22 2.33 -18.16 -37.91
C THR A 22 1.23 -17.23 -38.48
N LYS A 23 0.27 -16.82 -37.61
CA LYS A 23 -0.59 -15.59 -37.57
C LYS A 23 -1.30 -15.08 -38.84
N HIS A 24 -2.61 -14.79 -38.70
CA HIS A 24 -3.13 -13.43 -38.41
C HIS A 24 -4.68 -13.41 -38.30
N GLY A 25 -5.18 -12.69 -37.29
CA GLY A 25 -6.38 -11.85 -37.36
C GLY A 25 -7.77 -12.51 -37.29
N ASN A 26 -8.44 -12.37 -36.14
CA ASN A 26 -9.64 -11.53 -36.06
C ASN A 26 -10.09 -11.36 -34.59
N TYR A 27 -10.11 -10.09 -34.16
CA TYR A 27 -10.69 -9.62 -32.91
C TYR A 27 -12.21 -9.59 -33.07
N ALA A 28 -12.92 -10.16 -32.09
CA ALA A 28 -14.33 -9.85 -31.85
C ALA A 28 -14.43 -9.37 -30.40
N SER A 29 -14.58 -8.05 -30.28
CA SER A 29 -14.86 -7.31 -29.05
C SER A 29 -16.29 -7.54 -28.59
N LYS A 30 -16.47 -7.90 -27.31
CA LYS A 30 -17.71 -7.60 -26.58
C LYS A 30 -17.47 -7.59 -25.06
N GLU A 31 -17.47 -6.37 -24.53
CA GLU A 31 -17.81 -6.00 -23.15
C GLU A 31 -16.96 -6.58 -22.00
N GLU A 32 -15.72 -6.10 -21.89
CA GLU A 32 -14.95 -6.12 -20.63
C GLU A 32 -14.75 -4.68 -20.16
N THR A 33 -15.59 -4.20 -19.23
CA THR A 33 -15.25 -3.06 -18.36
C THR A 33 -16.27 -3.00 -17.21
N ASP A 34 -16.01 -3.77 -16.15
CA ASP A 34 -16.25 -3.33 -14.75
C ASP A 34 -15.72 -4.33 -13.70
N ALA A 35 -15.54 -5.61 -14.05
CA ALA A 35 -15.23 -6.65 -13.06
C ALA A 35 -13.75 -6.72 -12.63
N ASP A 36 -12.80 -6.37 -13.49
CA ASP A 36 -11.36 -6.59 -13.23
C ASP A 36 -10.70 -5.56 -12.29
N HIS A 37 -11.37 -4.44 -12.01
CA HIS A 37 -10.84 -3.41 -11.11
C HIS A 37 -11.17 -3.69 -9.64
N HIS A 38 -12.23 -4.46 -9.38
CA HIS A 38 -12.62 -4.81 -8.02
C HIS A 38 -11.63 -5.79 -7.38
N ASP A 39 -11.23 -6.83 -8.11
CA ASP A 39 -10.26 -7.82 -7.62
C ASP A 39 -8.86 -7.22 -7.45
N LEU A 40 -8.39 -6.41 -8.40
CA LEU A 40 -7.06 -5.78 -8.30
C LEU A 40 -6.97 -4.80 -7.12
N LEU A 41 -8.03 -4.03 -6.87
CA LEU A 41 -8.13 -3.13 -5.72
C LEU A 41 -8.24 -3.90 -4.40
N TYR A 42 -9.01 -5.00 -4.36
CA TYR A 42 -9.15 -5.84 -3.18
C TYR A 42 -7.83 -6.53 -2.82
N HIS A 43 -7.13 -7.09 -3.81
CA HIS A 43 -5.82 -7.72 -3.64
C HIS A 43 -4.76 -6.73 -3.17
N SER A 44 -4.76 -5.49 -3.68
CA SER A 44 -3.82 -4.45 -3.25
C SER A 44 -4.07 -3.99 -1.80
N ARG A 45 -5.34 -3.86 -1.41
CA ARG A 45 -5.76 -3.46 -0.05
C ARG A 45 -5.33 -4.47 1.01
N VAL A 46 -5.55 -5.77 0.77
CA VAL A 46 -5.16 -6.85 1.70
C VAL A 46 -3.63 -6.96 1.78
N ARG A 47 -2.93 -6.79 0.65
CA ARG A 47 -1.48 -6.96 0.58
C ARG A 47 -0.71 -5.93 1.40
N TRP A 48 -1.12 -4.67 1.41
CA TRP A 48 -0.40 -3.63 2.17
C TRP A 48 -0.65 -3.72 3.68
N LEU A 49 -1.88 -4.06 4.10
CA LEU A 49 -2.16 -4.36 5.51
C LEU A 49 -1.38 -5.60 5.99
N SER A 50 -1.29 -6.63 5.13
CA SER A 50 -0.47 -7.80 5.43
C SER A 50 1.01 -7.46 5.49
N LEU A 51 1.49 -6.52 4.68
CA LEU A 51 2.91 -6.18 4.60
C LEU A 51 3.40 -5.49 5.88
N GLY A 52 2.65 -4.53 6.43
CA GLY A 52 2.99 -3.90 7.70
C GLY A 52 3.04 -4.91 8.85
N LYS A 53 2.05 -5.81 8.91
CA LYS A 53 2.03 -6.91 9.90
C LYS A 53 3.18 -7.89 9.72
N VAL A 54 3.55 -8.20 8.47
CA VAL A 54 4.69 -9.07 8.16
C VAL A 54 5.99 -8.40 8.64
N PHE A 55 6.19 -7.10 8.38
CA PHE A 55 7.38 -6.38 8.84
C PHE A 55 7.49 -6.40 10.37
N GLN A 56 6.38 -6.10 11.07
CA GLN A 56 6.35 -6.18 12.52
C GLN A 56 6.68 -7.58 13.02
N ARG A 57 6.13 -8.63 12.40
CA ARG A 57 6.41 -10.00 12.81
C ARG A 57 7.86 -10.43 12.56
N VAL A 58 8.43 -10.03 11.42
CA VAL A 58 9.84 -10.27 11.11
C VAL A 58 10.73 -9.52 12.09
N TRP A 59 10.38 -8.29 12.48
CA TRP A 59 11.12 -7.53 13.49
C TRP A 59 11.16 -8.23 14.86
N GLU A 60 10.01 -8.75 15.29
CA GLU A 60 9.89 -9.50 16.55
C GLU A 60 10.72 -10.79 16.53
N LEU A 61 10.74 -11.49 15.40
CA LEU A 61 11.39 -12.80 15.25
C LEU A 61 12.82 -12.75 14.71
N LYS A 62 13.41 -11.56 14.52
CA LYS A 62 14.69 -11.42 13.81
C LYS A 62 15.84 -12.20 14.45
N GLU A 63 15.83 -12.34 15.77
CA GLU A 63 16.86 -13.10 16.51
C GLU A 63 16.69 -14.61 16.29
N GLU A 64 15.45 -15.10 16.33
CA GLU A 64 15.11 -16.50 16.04
C GLU A 64 15.37 -16.85 14.58
N ILE A 65 15.04 -15.95 13.66
CA ILE A 65 15.36 -16.08 12.22
C ILE A 65 16.87 -16.15 12.05
N GLY A 66 17.62 -15.26 12.70
CA GLY A 66 19.09 -15.28 12.68
C GLY A 66 19.67 -16.58 13.23
N ALA A 67 19.14 -17.08 14.34
CA ALA A 67 19.55 -18.37 14.93
C ALA A 67 19.24 -19.56 14.01
N PHE A 68 18.05 -19.56 13.38
CA PHE A 68 17.64 -20.58 12.44
C PHE A 68 18.54 -20.62 11.19
N LEU A 69 18.89 -19.45 10.63
CA LEU A 69 19.78 -19.35 9.48
C LEU A 69 21.19 -19.85 9.80
N LYS A 70 21.71 -19.53 10.99
CA LYS A 70 22.98 -20.08 11.48
C LYS A 70 22.94 -21.60 11.57
N LEU A 71 21.88 -22.17 12.14
CA LEU A 71 21.70 -23.63 12.22
C LEU A 71 21.67 -24.31 10.84
N LYS A 72 21.11 -23.63 9.83
CA LYS A 72 21.07 -24.13 8.46
C LYS A 72 22.36 -23.91 7.66
N GLY A 73 23.37 -23.28 8.25
CA GLY A 73 24.60 -22.91 7.54
C GLY A 73 24.38 -21.82 6.48
N LYS A 74 23.31 -21.03 6.63
CA LYS A 74 22.86 -19.98 5.68
C LYS A 74 23.03 -18.57 6.24
N SER A 75 23.92 -18.38 7.21
CA SER A 75 24.13 -17.07 7.84
C SER A 75 24.65 -16.02 6.84
N ASP A 76 25.41 -16.46 5.84
CA ASP A 76 25.99 -15.59 4.80
C ASP A 76 24.97 -15.20 3.72
N GLU A 77 23.81 -15.87 3.66
CA GLU A 77 22.73 -15.52 2.73
C GLU A 77 21.94 -14.27 3.19
N PHE A 78 21.98 -13.95 4.49
CA PHE A 78 21.25 -12.82 5.09
C PHE A 78 22.13 -12.08 6.11
N THR A 79 23.20 -11.48 5.61
CA THR A 79 24.14 -10.69 6.43
C THR A 79 23.48 -9.45 7.06
N GLU A 80 22.38 -8.99 6.47
CA GLU A 80 21.58 -7.83 6.88
C GLU A 80 21.06 -7.93 8.32
N LEU A 81 20.74 -9.14 8.78
CA LEU A 81 20.30 -9.37 10.17
C LEU A 81 21.42 -9.13 11.20
N SER A 82 22.68 -9.03 10.75
CA SER A 82 23.83 -8.66 11.58
C SER A 82 24.30 -7.22 11.34
N ASP A 83 23.78 -6.53 10.31
CA ASP A 83 24.10 -5.14 10.00
C ASP A 83 23.21 -4.19 10.80
N LYS A 84 23.82 -3.43 11.70
CA LYS A 84 23.13 -2.48 12.55
C LYS A 84 22.49 -1.31 11.79
N ASN A 85 23.11 -0.85 10.70
CA ASN A 85 22.53 0.21 9.88
C ASN A 85 21.29 -0.30 9.15
N TRP A 86 21.36 -1.53 8.63
CA TRP A 86 20.21 -2.17 8.03
C TRP A 86 19.09 -2.39 9.04
N LEU A 87 19.40 -2.84 10.26
CA LEU A 87 18.41 -2.98 11.33
C LEU A 87 17.76 -1.64 11.70
N CYS A 88 18.48 -0.52 11.67
CA CYS A 88 17.88 0.81 11.85
C CYS A 88 16.90 1.14 10.72
N ASP A 89 17.30 0.90 9.47
CA ASP A 89 16.43 1.14 8.32
C ASP A 89 15.17 0.27 8.37
N PHE A 90 15.33 -0.99 8.75
CA PHE A 90 14.21 -1.92 8.89
C PHE A 90 13.31 -1.53 10.07
N ALA A 91 13.86 -1.08 11.19
CA ALA A 91 13.09 -0.55 12.32
C ALA A 91 12.24 0.66 11.92
N PHE A 92 12.85 1.61 11.19
CA PHE A 92 12.13 2.77 10.64
C PHE A 92 10.99 2.32 9.70
N ALA A 93 11.26 1.33 8.83
CA ALA A 93 10.27 0.76 7.94
C ALA A 93 9.10 0.15 8.73
N VAL A 94 9.36 -0.66 9.76
CA VAL A 94 8.32 -1.27 10.61
C VAL A 94 7.40 -0.20 11.19
N ASP A 95 7.95 0.87 11.76
CA ASP A 95 7.17 1.93 12.38
C ASP A 95 6.35 2.73 11.34
N ILE A 96 6.94 3.15 10.20
CA ILE A 96 6.18 3.91 9.19
C ILE A 96 5.09 3.07 8.52
N PHE A 97 5.35 1.77 8.30
CA PHE A 97 4.32 0.86 7.78
C PHE A 97 3.21 0.61 8.80
N SER A 98 3.49 0.64 10.10
CA SER A 98 2.46 0.61 11.13
C SER A 98 1.53 1.83 11.04
N HIS A 99 2.10 3.04 10.92
CA HIS A 99 1.33 4.28 10.74
C HIS A 99 0.50 4.28 9.45
N LEU A 100 1.07 3.78 8.35
CA LEU A 100 0.34 3.62 7.08
C LEU A 100 -0.79 2.60 7.19
N ASN A 101 -0.57 1.51 7.91
CA ASN A 101 -1.59 0.49 8.18
C ASN A 101 -2.74 1.06 9.01
N GLU A 102 -2.47 1.88 10.03
CA GLU A 102 -3.49 2.59 10.81
C GLU A 102 -4.35 3.51 9.93
N LEU A 103 -3.71 4.31 9.07
CA LEU A 103 -4.44 5.15 8.11
C LEU A 103 -5.32 4.27 7.21
N ASN A 104 -4.76 3.20 6.65
CA ASN A 104 -5.47 2.33 5.73
C ASN A 104 -6.68 1.65 6.38
N VAL A 105 -6.57 1.23 7.65
CA VAL A 105 -7.72 0.69 8.41
C VAL A 105 -8.82 1.74 8.56
N LYS A 106 -8.47 3.00 8.85
CA LYS A 106 -9.45 4.09 8.94
C LYS A 106 -10.16 4.31 7.59
N LEU A 107 -9.39 4.35 6.49
CA LEU A 107 -9.92 4.53 5.15
C LEU A 107 -10.79 3.35 4.66
N GLN A 108 -10.60 2.15 5.21
CA GLN A 108 -11.36 0.95 4.88
C GLN A 108 -12.51 0.67 5.87
N GLY A 109 -12.74 1.56 6.84
CA GLY A 109 -13.84 1.42 7.78
C GLY A 109 -15.17 1.30 7.05
N LYS A 110 -16.09 0.47 7.59
CA LYS A 110 -17.47 0.46 7.13
C LYS A 110 -18.10 1.83 7.41
N ASP A 111 -19.02 2.25 6.55
CA ASP A 111 -19.81 3.48 6.72
C ASP A 111 -18.97 4.77 6.80
N GLN A 112 -17.80 4.81 6.15
CA GLN A 112 -16.99 6.02 5.98
C GLN A 112 -17.54 6.90 4.86
N TYR A 113 -17.86 8.17 5.16
CA TYR A 113 -18.12 9.16 4.12
C TYR A 113 -16.81 9.64 3.49
N VAL A 114 -16.87 10.11 2.24
CA VAL A 114 -15.68 10.61 1.51
C VAL A 114 -14.99 11.76 2.27
N HIS A 115 -15.76 12.63 2.93
CA HIS A 115 -15.21 13.73 3.73
C HIS A 115 -14.47 13.22 4.98
N ASP A 116 -14.92 12.15 5.61
CA ASP A 116 -14.22 11.51 6.75
C ASP A 116 -12.89 10.89 6.30
N MET A 117 -12.93 10.16 5.18
CA MET A 117 -11.74 9.56 4.57
C MET A 117 -10.71 10.65 4.27
N TYR A 118 -11.16 11.75 3.64
CA TYR A 118 -10.27 12.85 3.29
C TYR A 118 -9.74 13.59 4.53
N THR A 119 -10.54 13.74 5.59
CA THR A 119 -10.09 14.28 6.87
C THR A 119 -9.00 13.42 7.51
N ASN A 120 -9.14 12.09 7.43
CA ASN A 120 -8.09 11.16 7.88
C ASN A 120 -6.79 11.32 7.08
N VAL A 121 -6.88 11.51 5.76
CA VAL A 121 -5.71 11.79 4.90
C VAL A 121 -5.05 13.12 5.28
N LYS A 122 -5.83 14.19 5.45
CA LYS A 122 -5.32 15.52 5.89
C LYS A 122 -4.56 15.41 7.21
N ALA A 123 -5.16 14.73 8.20
CA ALA A 123 -4.52 14.49 9.49
C ALA A 123 -3.22 13.69 9.34
N PHE A 124 -3.18 12.68 8.47
CA PHE A 124 -1.98 11.89 8.23
C PHE A 124 -0.86 12.71 7.56
N LYS A 125 -1.18 13.57 6.59
CA LYS A 125 -0.21 14.51 6.01
C LYS A 125 0.43 15.38 7.10
N SER A 126 -0.37 15.93 8.00
CA SER A 126 0.13 16.70 9.15
C SER A 126 1.03 15.87 10.08
N LYS A 127 0.66 14.60 10.33
CA LYS A 127 1.50 13.67 11.10
C LYS A 127 2.86 13.45 10.44
N LEU A 128 2.93 13.27 9.12
CA LEU A 128 4.22 13.07 8.43
C LEU A 128 5.18 14.25 8.61
N ILE A 129 4.68 15.50 8.48
CA ILE A 129 5.47 16.70 8.76
C ILE A 129 5.94 16.71 10.22
N PHE A 130 5.04 16.40 11.15
CA PHE A 130 5.36 16.36 12.58
C PHE A 130 6.41 15.28 12.89
N PHE A 131 6.28 14.09 12.33
CA PHE A 131 7.24 13.00 12.46
C PHE A 131 8.61 13.37 11.89
N SER A 132 8.66 14.04 10.74
CA SER A 132 9.91 14.50 10.13
C SER A 132 10.66 15.47 11.05
N ARG A 133 9.94 16.42 11.68
CA ARG A 133 10.50 17.35 12.68
C ARG A 133 10.99 16.62 13.94
N GLN A 134 10.16 15.74 14.50
CA GLN A 134 10.52 14.96 15.69
C GLN A 134 11.78 14.12 15.47
N ILE A 135 11.86 13.40 14.34
CA ILE A 135 13.06 12.63 13.98
C ILE A 135 14.28 13.55 13.83
N SER A 136 14.14 14.70 13.18
CA SER A 136 15.21 15.70 13.05
C SER A 136 15.73 16.17 14.41
N ASP A 137 14.82 16.34 15.38
CA ASP A 137 15.11 16.71 16.76
C ASP A 137 15.57 15.51 17.63
N LYS A 138 15.75 14.33 17.02
CA LYS A 138 16.16 13.08 17.67
C LYS A 138 15.14 12.58 18.71
N VAL A 139 13.87 12.89 18.50
CA VAL A 139 12.75 12.41 19.31
C VAL A 139 12.03 11.29 18.55
N PHE A 140 12.02 10.08 19.13
CA PHE A 140 11.50 8.86 18.49
C PHE A 140 10.25 8.30 19.17
N THR A 141 9.50 9.14 19.90
CA THR A 141 8.30 8.75 20.67
C THR A 141 7.25 8.01 19.83
N HIS A 142 7.12 8.35 18.55
CA HIS A 142 6.19 7.72 17.61
C HIS A 142 6.82 6.63 16.74
N PHE A 143 8.09 6.29 16.99
CA PHE A 143 8.85 5.29 16.27
C PHE A 143 9.47 4.33 17.29
N ALA A 144 8.61 3.54 17.94
CA ALA A 144 8.98 2.70 19.07
C ALA A 144 10.04 1.66 18.68
N THR A 145 9.94 1.09 17.49
CA THR A 145 10.89 0.11 16.97
C THR A 145 12.25 0.75 16.74
N LEU A 146 12.26 1.90 16.07
CA LEU A 146 13.47 2.66 15.78
C LEU A 146 14.14 3.21 17.06
N ALA A 147 13.36 3.57 18.07
CA ALA A 147 13.86 4.04 19.37
C ALA A 147 14.70 2.98 20.10
N THR A 148 14.50 1.68 19.79
CA THR A 148 15.31 0.59 20.37
C THR A 148 16.72 0.49 19.79
N GLN A 149 16.98 1.12 18.64
CA GLN A 149 18.25 1.01 17.93
C GLN A 149 19.23 2.09 18.41
N LYS A 150 20.49 1.69 18.65
CA LYS A 150 21.51 2.61 19.22
C LYS A 150 22.09 3.55 18.15
N GLU A 151 22.11 3.10 16.91
CA GLU A 151 22.73 3.77 15.78
C GLU A 151 21.77 4.76 15.07
N THR A 152 20.52 4.88 15.53
CA THR A 152 19.46 5.72 14.94
C THR A 152 19.87 7.16 14.66
N ILE A 153 20.68 7.77 15.54
CA ILE A 153 21.07 9.19 15.44
C ILE A 153 21.84 9.47 14.13
N GLN A 154 22.55 8.48 13.59
CA GLN A 154 23.36 8.64 12.37
C GLN A 154 22.49 8.81 11.12
N ASN A 155 21.28 8.25 11.14
CA ASN A 155 20.39 8.18 9.97
C ASN A 155 19.20 9.15 10.06
N VAL A 156 19.15 10.01 11.07
CA VAL A 156 18.08 11.00 11.29
C VAL A 156 17.75 11.81 10.03
N LYS A 157 18.79 12.32 9.33
CA LYS A 157 18.60 13.11 8.10
C LYS A 157 17.94 12.29 6.98
N LYS A 158 18.33 11.02 6.85
CA LYS A 158 17.77 10.08 5.87
C LYS A 158 16.30 9.80 6.16
N TYR A 159 15.95 9.54 7.42
CA TYR A 159 14.59 9.23 7.83
C TYR A 159 13.66 10.44 7.73
N SER A 160 14.09 11.62 8.19
CA SER A 160 13.34 12.86 8.01
C SER A 160 13.10 13.15 6.54
N LYS A 161 14.13 13.03 5.68
CA LYS A 161 13.96 13.20 4.23
C LYS A 161 12.96 12.21 3.63
N SER A 162 13.00 10.95 4.05
CA SER A 162 12.05 9.93 3.60
C SER A 162 10.60 10.26 3.99
N LEU A 163 10.39 10.86 5.17
CA LEU A 163 9.06 11.32 5.60
C LEU A 163 8.59 12.55 4.82
N ASP A 164 9.49 13.48 4.51
CA ASP A 164 9.18 14.64 3.67
C ASP A 164 8.80 14.20 2.24
N ASP A 165 9.52 13.24 1.68
CA ASP A 165 9.25 12.68 0.36
C ASP A 165 7.92 11.92 0.35
N LEU A 166 7.63 11.14 1.40
CA LEU A 166 6.33 10.49 1.56
C LEU A 166 5.20 11.52 1.67
N HIS A 167 5.39 12.59 2.44
CA HIS A 167 4.42 13.68 2.53
C HIS A 167 4.17 14.34 1.17
N ALA A 168 5.23 14.61 0.40
CA ALA A 168 5.12 15.17 -0.94
C ALA A 168 4.31 14.25 -1.87
N GLU A 169 4.51 12.93 -1.80
CA GLU A 169 3.71 11.96 -2.56
C GLU A 169 2.23 11.95 -2.13
N PHE A 170 1.93 12.10 -0.84
CA PHE A 170 0.55 12.27 -0.38
C PHE A 170 -0.07 13.56 -0.93
N CYS A 171 0.62 14.71 -0.86
CA CYS A 171 0.15 15.95 -1.49
C CYS A 171 -0.13 15.76 -2.98
N ARG A 172 0.82 15.16 -3.71
CA ARG A 172 0.68 14.92 -5.15
C ARG A 172 -0.51 14.04 -5.46
N ARG A 173 -0.67 12.92 -4.74
CA ARG A 173 -1.72 11.92 -4.99
C ARG A 173 -3.13 12.40 -4.64
N PHE A 174 -3.26 13.27 -3.64
CA PHE A 174 -4.57 13.78 -3.20
C PHE A 174 -4.86 15.22 -3.68
N SER A 175 -4.04 15.76 -4.59
CA SER A 175 -4.18 17.11 -5.13
C SER A 175 -5.50 17.38 -5.83
N ASP A 176 -6.12 16.36 -6.45
CA ASP A 176 -7.45 16.52 -7.07
C ASP A 176 -8.57 16.56 -6.02
N VAL A 177 -8.43 15.84 -4.90
CA VAL A 177 -9.40 15.87 -3.80
C VAL A 177 -9.34 17.20 -3.04
N GLU A 178 -8.16 17.82 -2.97
CA GLU A 178 -7.99 19.18 -2.44
C GLU A 178 -8.85 20.22 -3.17
N LYS A 179 -9.06 20.05 -4.49
CA LYS A 179 -9.88 20.97 -5.30
C LYS A 179 -11.36 20.95 -4.92
N ILE A 180 -11.83 19.83 -4.35
CA ILE A 180 -13.23 19.64 -3.95
C ILE A 180 -13.42 19.71 -2.42
N ASP A 181 -12.39 20.12 -1.67
CA ASP A 181 -12.46 20.14 -0.19
C ASP A 181 -13.62 21.02 0.30
N GLN A 182 -13.87 22.16 -0.34
CA GLN A 182 -15.01 23.02 0.01
C GLN A 182 -16.36 22.30 -0.14
N SER A 183 -16.56 21.55 -1.23
CA SER A 183 -17.76 20.73 -1.40
C SER A 183 -17.85 19.62 -0.35
N LEU A 184 -16.73 19.00 0.03
CA LEU A 184 -16.70 18.01 1.10
C LEU A 184 -17.05 18.62 2.46
N GLN A 185 -16.57 19.83 2.77
CA GLN A 185 -16.90 20.53 4.01
C GLN A 185 -18.37 20.97 4.05
N LEU A 186 -18.95 21.37 2.92
CA LEU A 186 -20.37 21.68 2.81
C LEU A 186 -21.24 20.46 3.14
N VAL A 187 -20.86 19.27 2.69
CA VAL A 187 -21.59 18.04 3.02
C VAL A 187 -21.35 17.61 4.47
N ALA A 188 -20.12 17.76 4.98
CA ALA A 188 -19.76 17.35 6.33
C ALA A 188 -20.44 18.22 7.41
N CYS A 189 -20.38 19.54 7.23
CA CYS A 189 -20.84 20.52 8.20
C CYS A 189 -21.49 21.72 7.47
N PRO A 190 -22.67 21.55 6.85
CA PRO A 190 -23.31 22.62 6.08
C PRO A 190 -23.56 23.87 6.92
N LEU A 191 -24.01 23.70 8.17
CA LEU A 191 -24.35 24.80 9.06
C LEU A 191 -23.16 25.66 9.51
N SER A 192 -21.93 25.16 9.38
CA SER A 192 -20.72 25.92 9.70
C SER A 192 -20.10 26.60 8.47
N GLN A 193 -20.67 26.42 7.28
CA GLN A 193 -20.14 27.03 6.07
C GLN A 193 -20.68 28.46 5.88
N ASN A 194 -19.85 29.32 5.28
CA ASN A 194 -20.29 30.66 4.88
C ASN A 194 -21.10 30.59 3.57
N PRO A 195 -22.40 30.97 3.57
CA PRO A 195 -23.24 30.93 2.38
C PRO A 195 -22.74 31.77 1.22
N GLU A 196 -22.04 32.89 1.48
CA GLU A 196 -21.50 33.75 0.42
C GLU A 196 -20.38 33.08 -0.38
N THR A 197 -19.71 32.09 0.22
CA THR A 197 -18.60 31.36 -0.40
C THR A 197 -19.00 29.99 -0.95
N ALA A 198 -20.25 29.57 -0.73
CA ALA A 198 -20.78 28.31 -1.23
C ALA A 198 -21.14 28.41 -2.73
N PRO A 199 -21.31 27.28 -3.45
CA PRO A 199 -21.82 27.30 -4.83
C PRO A 199 -23.15 28.05 -4.93
N VAL A 200 -23.31 28.88 -5.97
CA VAL A 200 -24.45 29.81 -6.11
C VAL A 200 -25.80 29.09 -6.05
N GLU A 201 -25.83 27.83 -6.49
CA GLU A 201 -27.01 26.99 -6.57
C GLU A 201 -27.57 26.63 -5.19
N VAL A 202 -26.75 26.63 -4.14
CA VAL A 202 -27.12 26.17 -2.79
C VAL A 202 -27.08 27.28 -1.74
N GLN A 203 -26.71 28.51 -2.10
CA GLN A 203 -26.53 29.59 -1.12
C GLN A 203 -27.82 29.94 -0.38
N LEU A 204 -28.94 30.07 -1.10
CA LEU A 204 -30.24 30.40 -0.49
C LEU A 204 -30.74 29.27 0.41
N GLU A 205 -30.67 28.02 -0.07
CA GLU A 205 -31.04 26.84 0.73
C GLU A 205 -30.21 26.75 2.01
N LEU A 206 -28.91 27.10 1.94
CA LEU A 206 -28.03 27.11 3.09
C LEU A 206 -28.38 28.23 4.09
N MET A 207 -28.75 29.42 3.61
CA MET A 207 -29.21 30.52 4.47
C MET A 207 -30.51 30.16 5.18
N ASP A 208 -31.46 29.55 4.45
CA ASP A 208 -32.72 29.08 5.01
C ASP A 208 -32.47 28.03 6.10
N LEU A 209 -31.63 27.02 5.80
CA LEU A 209 -31.26 25.96 6.73
C LEU A 209 -30.58 26.48 8.00
N GLN A 210 -29.74 27.51 7.88
CA GLN A 210 -29.07 28.14 9.03
C GLN A 210 -30.03 28.99 9.88
N SER A 211 -31.07 29.56 9.26
CA SER A 211 -32.06 30.40 9.93
C SER A 211 -33.10 29.57 10.71
N ASP A 212 -33.50 28.41 10.18
CA ASP A 212 -34.47 27.50 10.83
C ASP A 212 -33.98 26.89 12.16
N LEU A 213 -32.67 26.96 12.42
CA LEU A 213 -32.02 26.44 13.62
C LEU A 213 -31.62 27.54 14.63
N SER A 214 -31.92 28.80 14.30
CA SER A 214 -31.56 29.98 15.11
C SER A 214 -32.66 30.47 16.04
#